data_AF-A0A0K2ZS68-F1
#
_entry.id   AF-A0A0K2ZS68-F1
#
_cell.length_a   1.000
_cell.length_b   1.000
_cell.length_c   1.000
_cell.angle_alpha   90.00
_cell.angle_beta   90.00
_cell.angle_gamma   90.00
#
_symmetry.space_group_name_H-M   'P 1'
#
loop_
_entity.id
_entity.type
_entity.pdbx_description
1 polymer ?
#
loop_
_entity_poly.entity_id
_entity_poly.type
_entity_poly.pdbx_seq_one_letter_code
_entity_poly.pdbx_strand_id
1 'polypeptide(L)'
;MFSPGPSSHLRAPFRLPQTPSRPPAASTLRPLSTLVSEGQLTPEAARCLKTALPQGGSAISRLDKRDRRSNPKSAADYLRRLVHSTPNHLEKERFAAFMVTVHTDVQAVAARASISIQDAAELMRQGVVKGTLGSNLSDKDKGKMLFALYGVREKYAAQDAVSQAFSAHPAFHSLPVAESWRMGLETGVWGDEKHKGLRFENEPGYMGGMLRGLTAMIQADLDGRALDAQLLKELHDHATAGVFKDSALTHGLNLLTPHELNEIIALTSRCATDQCAAGLPPGPIRLLVPDYRNMLPADFPLIPGRNLSRNGLHEMLGSQNNGEFHLLMPVPGMDETPPATAAADWSRQEVIALWAPAGTRSQLAARAQEIINRNARLIRAAPMGDSKLSAIARCCQDLEREHLFNDGNSRTIGLLVVNKLLLENGLRPAMMEDPNRFDGFSTDELVAEIKQGQATFARYSTQ
;
A
#
# COMPACT_ATOMS: atom_id res chain seq x y z
N MET A 1 51.69 8.73 -63.03
CA MET A 1 50.68 7.94 -63.77
C MET A 1 49.78 7.23 -62.76
N PHE A 2 48.48 7.52 -62.84
CA PHE A 2 47.31 6.73 -62.41
C PHE A 2 47.35 5.89 -61.11
N SER A 3 46.46 6.22 -60.18
CA SER A 3 45.44 5.28 -59.66
C SER A 3 44.32 6.00 -58.90
N PRO A 4 43.10 5.43 -58.85
CA PRO A 4 41.84 6.17 -58.88
C PRO A 4 41.20 6.36 -57.50
N GLY A 5 40.35 7.39 -57.41
CA GLY A 5 39.58 7.74 -56.22
C GLY A 5 38.43 6.77 -55.92
N PRO A 6 37.93 6.77 -54.67
CA PRO A 6 36.89 5.84 -54.24
C PRO A 6 35.49 6.27 -54.66
N SER A 7 34.68 5.24 -54.88
CA SER A 7 33.30 5.21 -55.37
C SER A 7 32.32 6.13 -54.64
N SER A 8 31.51 6.82 -55.44
CA SER A 8 30.30 7.54 -55.04
C SER A 8 29.23 6.58 -54.51
N HIS A 9 28.92 6.65 -53.22
CA HIS A 9 27.70 6.06 -52.66
C HIS A 9 26.50 6.95 -53.01
N LEU A 10 25.52 6.34 -53.67
CA LEU A 10 24.22 6.89 -54.02
C LEU A 10 23.50 7.45 -52.78
N ARG A 11 23.12 8.73 -52.84
CA ARG A 11 22.21 9.38 -51.88
C ARG A 11 20.84 8.70 -51.93
N ALA A 12 20.39 8.19 -50.79
CA ALA A 12 19.00 7.80 -50.58
C ALA A 12 18.06 9.03 -50.69
N PRO A 13 16.83 8.87 -51.21
CA PRO A 13 15.90 9.99 -51.36
C PRO A 13 15.41 10.50 -50.00
N PHE A 14 15.35 11.83 -49.88
CA PHE A 14 14.76 12.57 -48.76
C PHE A 14 13.36 12.02 -48.45
N ARG A 15 13.17 11.42 -47.25
CA ARG A 15 11.84 11.18 -46.69
C ARG A 15 11.32 12.49 -46.10
N LEU A 16 10.19 12.96 -46.62
CA LEU A 16 9.40 14.02 -45.98
C LEU A 16 9.00 13.59 -44.56
N PRO A 17 8.97 14.50 -43.57
CA PRO A 17 8.51 14.20 -42.23
C PRO A 17 7.07 13.68 -42.30
N GLN A 18 6.84 12.49 -41.75
CA GLN A 18 5.48 12.00 -41.52
C GLN A 18 4.79 12.99 -40.59
N THR A 19 3.68 13.55 -41.05
CA THR A 19 2.75 14.29 -40.21
C THR A 19 2.40 13.42 -39.01
N PRO A 20 2.45 13.95 -37.77
CA PRO A 20 2.07 13.18 -36.59
C PRO A 20 0.65 12.68 -36.77
N SER A 21 0.50 11.35 -36.73
CA SER A 21 -0.79 10.69 -36.70
C SER A 21 -1.63 11.31 -35.60
N ARG A 22 -2.76 11.90 -36.00
CA ARG A 22 -3.80 12.42 -35.11
C ARG A 22 -4.05 11.40 -33.99
N PRO A 23 -4.04 11.79 -32.70
CA PRO A 23 -4.33 10.84 -31.63
C PRO A 23 -5.72 10.22 -31.89
N PRO A 24 -5.89 8.91 -31.63
CA PRO A 24 -7.21 8.29 -31.75
C PRO A 24 -8.19 9.09 -30.89
N ALA A 25 -9.37 9.39 -31.46
CA ALA A 25 -10.43 10.08 -30.73
C ALA A 25 -10.63 9.35 -29.40
N ALA A 26 -10.51 10.07 -28.28
CA ALA A 26 -10.76 9.51 -26.97
C ALA A 26 -12.19 8.94 -26.98
N SER A 27 -12.29 7.61 -27.02
CA SER A 27 -13.55 6.91 -26.79
C SER A 27 -14.03 7.35 -25.41
N THR A 28 -15.03 8.22 -25.35
CA THR A 28 -15.65 8.65 -24.09
C THR A 28 -16.13 7.39 -23.37
N LEU A 29 -15.54 7.10 -22.20
CA LEU A 29 -15.96 5.97 -21.37
C LEU A 29 -17.43 6.17 -20.99
N ARG A 30 -18.20 5.08 -20.98
CA ARG A 30 -19.60 5.12 -20.56
C ARG A 30 -19.69 5.08 -19.03
N PRO A 31 -20.68 5.74 -18.41
CA PRO A 31 -20.87 5.65 -16.97
C PRO A 31 -21.45 4.28 -16.59
N LEU A 32 -21.08 3.78 -15.40
CA LEU A 32 -21.57 2.50 -14.86
C LEU A 32 -23.10 2.43 -14.76
N SER A 33 -23.77 3.56 -14.56
CA SER A 33 -25.24 3.66 -14.51
C SER A 33 -25.95 3.19 -15.79
N THR A 34 -25.23 3.08 -16.91
CA THR A 34 -25.77 2.49 -18.16
C THR A 34 -25.80 0.95 -18.11
N LEU A 35 -25.03 0.33 -17.22
CA LEU A 35 -24.88 -1.12 -17.06
C LEU A 35 -25.56 -1.62 -15.78
N VAL A 36 -25.80 -0.72 -14.84
CA VAL A 36 -26.44 -1.00 -13.55
C VAL A 36 -27.60 -0.04 -13.38
N SER A 37 -28.81 -0.58 -13.29
CA SER A 37 -30.03 0.18 -13.06
C SER A 37 -30.68 -0.32 -11.77
N GLU A 38 -30.98 0.59 -10.83
CA GLU A 38 -31.63 0.27 -9.55
C GLU A 38 -30.92 -0.86 -8.75
N GLY A 39 -29.59 -0.92 -8.84
CA GLY A 39 -28.79 -1.96 -8.17
C GLY A 39 -28.91 -3.36 -8.79
N GLN A 40 -29.40 -3.44 -10.03
CA GLN A 40 -29.48 -4.66 -10.82
C GLN A 40 -28.62 -4.55 -12.08
N LEU A 41 -27.99 -5.66 -12.45
CA LEU A 41 -27.25 -5.77 -13.70
C LEU A 41 -28.23 -5.78 -14.86
N THR A 42 -28.00 -4.92 -15.86
CA THR A 42 -28.77 -4.98 -17.11
C THR A 42 -28.44 -6.27 -17.89
N PRO A 43 -29.30 -6.72 -18.82
CA PRO A 43 -28.97 -7.84 -19.69
C PRO A 43 -27.68 -7.60 -20.51
N GLU A 44 -27.40 -6.34 -20.84
CA GLU A 44 -26.16 -5.95 -21.49
C GLU A 44 -24.96 -6.17 -20.57
N ALA A 45 -25.03 -5.73 -19.31
CA ALA A 45 -23.98 -5.96 -18.32
C ALA A 45 -23.66 -7.45 -18.13
N ALA A 46 -24.69 -8.28 -17.99
CA ALA A 46 -24.51 -9.72 -17.88
C ALA A 46 -23.81 -10.32 -19.12
N ARG A 47 -24.17 -9.82 -20.32
CA ARG A 47 -23.53 -10.21 -21.57
C ARG A 47 -22.07 -9.75 -21.63
N CYS A 48 -21.78 -8.52 -21.22
CA CYS A 48 -20.41 -7.99 -21.14
C CYS A 48 -19.55 -8.86 -20.21
N LEU A 49 -20.02 -9.17 -19.00
CA LEU A 49 -19.31 -10.04 -18.07
C LEU A 49 -19.03 -11.42 -18.67
N LYS A 50 -20.06 -12.07 -19.25
CA LYS A 50 -19.93 -13.41 -19.85
C LYS A 50 -18.96 -13.45 -21.05
N THR A 51 -18.97 -12.39 -21.86
CA THR A 51 -18.13 -12.31 -23.07
C THR A 51 -16.70 -11.85 -22.78
N ALA A 52 -16.51 -11.00 -21.76
CA ALA A 52 -15.18 -10.61 -21.28
C ALA A 52 -14.51 -11.74 -20.51
N LEU A 53 -15.28 -12.51 -19.75
CA LEU A 53 -14.80 -13.55 -18.84
C LEU A 53 -15.44 -14.91 -19.16
N PRO A 54 -15.02 -15.58 -20.25
CA PRO A 54 -15.45 -16.94 -20.54
C PRO A 54 -15.20 -17.84 -19.32
N GLN A 55 -16.19 -18.67 -18.97
CA GLN A 55 -16.14 -19.54 -17.77
C GLN A 55 -15.92 -18.79 -16.44
N GLY A 56 -16.23 -17.49 -16.40
CA GLY A 56 -16.10 -16.65 -15.21
C GLY A 56 -14.72 -16.01 -15.01
N GLY A 57 -13.78 -16.19 -15.94
CA GLY A 57 -12.47 -15.56 -15.87
C GLY A 57 -11.42 -16.35 -15.09
N SER A 58 -10.17 -15.89 -15.18
CA SER A 58 -9.02 -16.64 -14.66
C SER A 58 -8.97 -16.63 -13.14
N ALA A 59 -9.35 -15.54 -12.49
CA ALA A 59 -9.34 -15.39 -11.04
C ALA A 59 -10.34 -16.36 -10.38
N ILE A 60 -11.56 -16.43 -10.90
CA ILE A 60 -12.62 -17.32 -10.40
C ILE A 60 -12.28 -18.78 -10.67
N SER A 61 -11.77 -19.10 -11.86
CA SER A 61 -11.27 -20.45 -12.17
C SER A 61 -10.18 -20.88 -11.19
N ARG A 62 -9.28 -19.96 -10.79
CA ARG A 62 -8.22 -20.23 -9.83
C ARG A 62 -8.76 -20.49 -8.42
N LEU A 63 -9.78 -19.75 -7.97
CA LEU A 63 -10.43 -19.99 -6.68
C LEU A 63 -11.18 -21.32 -6.67
N ASP A 64 -12.01 -21.60 -7.68
CA ASP A 64 -12.75 -22.87 -7.81
C ASP A 64 -11.81 -24.09 -7.84
N LYS A 65 -10.72 -24.04 -8.61
CA LYS A 65 -9.70 -25.10 -8.64
C LYS A 65 -8.97 -25.27 -7.31
N ARG A 66 -8.85 -24.21 -6.49
CA ARG A 66 -8.29 -24.32 -5.13
C ARG A 66 -9.29 -24.98 -4.20
N ASP A 67 -10.54 -24.52 -4.18
CA ASP A 67 -11.59 -25.10 -3.34
C ASP A 67 -11.75 -26.59 -3.60
N ARG A 68 -11.86 -27.00 -4.87
CA ARG A 68 -11.98 -28.42 -5.24
C ARG A 68 -10.80 -29.29 -4.79
N ARG A 69 -9.59 -28.74 -4.66
CA ARG A 69 -8.45 -29.50 -4.12
C ARG A 69 -8.46 -29.58 -2.60
N SER A 70 -8.94 -28.54 -1.92
CA SER A 70 -9.12 -28.57 -0.47
C SER A 70 -10.30 -29.44 -0.05
N ASN A 71 -11.38 -29.38 -0.82
CA ASN A 71 -12.68 -30.02 -0.61
C ASN A 71 -13.08 -30.81 -1.88
N PRO A 72 -12.50 -31.99 -2.13
CA PRO A 72 -12.79 -32.78 -3.33
C PRO A 72 -14.24 -33.22 -3.39
N LYS A 73 -14.96 -32.87 -4.47
CA LYS A 73 -16.36 -33.24 -4.69
C LYS A 73 -16.52 -34.32 -5.77
N SER A 74 -15.42 -34.74 -6.40
CA SER A 74 -15.41 -35.73 -7.48
C SER A 74 -14.13 -36.56 -7.47
N ALA A 75 -14.15 -37.74 -8.12
CA ALA A 75 -12.97 -38.58 -8.28
C ALA A 75 -11.82 -37.85 -9.00
N ALA A 76 -12.15 -36.97 -9.96
CA ALA A 76 -11.17 -36.13 -10.64
C ALA A 76 -10.50 -35.13 -9.68
N ASP A 77 -11.26 -34.57 -8.74
CA ASP A 77 -10.70 -33.66 -7.73
C ASP A 77 -9.79 -34.39 -6.73
N TYR A 78 -10.16 -35.61 -6.33
CA TYR A 78 -9.32 -36.48 -5.50
C TYR A 78 -7.99 -36.80 -6.19
N LEU A 79 -8.02 -37.19 -7.47
CA LEU A 79 -6.81 -37.43 -8.26
C LEU A 79 -5.94 -36.16 -8.35
N ARG A 80 -6.54 -34.99 -8.61
CA ARG A 80 -5.79 -33.72 -8.63
C ARG A 80 -5.16 -33.38 -7.28
N ARG A 81 -5.86 -33.65 -6.17
CA ARG A 81 -5.33 -33.44 -4.82
C ARG A 81 -4.16 -34.40 -4.55
N LEU A 82 -4.25 -35.65 -4.97
CA LEU A 82 -3.15 -36.63 -4.83
C LEU A 82 -1.91 -36.18 -5.61
N VAL A 83 -2.09 -35.70 -6.85
CA VAL A 83 -0.96 -35.28 -7.71
C VAL A 83 -0.35 -33.94 -7.28
N HIS A 84 -1.17 -32.98 -6.84
CA HIS A 84 -0.71 -31.60 -6.60
C HIS A 84 -0.75 -31.16 -5.14
N SER A 85 -1.09 -32.06 -4.21
CA SER A 85 -1.31 -31.79 -2.79
C SER A 85 -2.41 -30.74 -2.51
N THR A 86 -2.70 -30.54 -1.23
CA THR A 86 -3.58 -29.44 -0.78
C THR A 86 -2.95 -28.09 -1.16
N PRO A 87 -3.71 -27.13 -1.71
CA PRO A 87 -3.16 -25.82 -2.03
C PRO A 87 -2.71 -25.12 -0.75
N ASN A 88 -1.51 -24.53 -0.76
CA ASN A 88 -1.07 -23.71 0.38
C ASN A 88 -1.93 -22.45 0.49
N HIS A 89 -1.88 -21.74 1.61
CA HIS A 89 -2.63 -20.49 1.84
C HIS A 89 -2.38 -19.43 0.75
N LEU A 90 -3.40 -18.61 0.51
CA LEU A 90 -3.34 -17.53 -0.47
C LEU A 90 -2.85 -16.27 0.24
N GLU A 91 -1.56 -16.23 0.54
CA GLU A 91 -0.91 -15.17 1.32
C GLU A 91 0.34 -14.67 0.59
N LYS A 92 0.81 -13.48 0.99
CA LYS A 92 2.05 -12.85 0.48
C LYS A 92 2.09 -12.86 -1.06
N GLU A 93 3.17 -13.37 -1.65
CA GLU A 93 3.35 -13.42 -3.11
C GLU A 93 2.26 -14.21 -3.84
N ARG A 94 1.67 -15.23 -3.21
CA ARG A 94 0.59 -16.01 -3.84
C ARG A 94 -0.69 -15.19 -3.93
N PHE A 95 -0.95 -14.37 -2.91
CA PHE A 95 -2.05 -13.42 -2.92
C PHE A 95 -1.80 -12.31 -3.95
N ALA A 96 -0.59 -11.74 -3.98
CA ALA A 96 -0.21 -10.74 -4.97
C ALA A 96 -0.41 -11.26 -6.42
N ALA A 97 0.03 -12.49 -6.71
CA ALA A 97 -0.17 -13.12 -8.01
C ALA A 97 -1.66 -13.39 -8.32
N PHE A 98 -2.49 -13.62 -7.30
CA PHE A 98 -3.94 -13.71 -7.47
C PHE A 98 -4.54 -12.33 -7.80
N MET A 99 -4.10 -11.27 -7.11
CA MET A 99 -4.54 -9.90 -7.42
C MET A 99 -4.18 -9.46 -8.82
N VAL A 100 -3.01 -9.86 -9.35
CA VAL A 100 -2.68 -9.63 -10.78
C VAL A 100 -3.69 -10.31 -11.70
N THR A 101 -4.10 -11.54 -11.37
CA THR A 101 -5.11 -12.26 -12.15
C THR A 101 -6.46 -11.54 -12.10
N VAL A 102 -6.88 -11.10 -10.91
CA VAL A 102 -8.11 -10.31 -10.72
C VAL A 102 -8.06 -9.02 -11.53
N HIS A 103 -6.94 -8.30 -11.46
CA HIS A 103 -6.75 -7.06 -12.18
C HIS A 103 -6.80 -7.25 -13.70
N THR A 104 -6.20 -8.31 -14.24
CA THR A 104 -6.30 -8.65 -15.68
C THR A 104 -7.74 -8.95 -16.09
N ASP A 105 -8.49 -9.70 -15.29
CA ASP A 105 -9.91 -9.95 -15.56
C ASP A 105 -10.73 -8.63 -15.53
N VAL A 106 -10.45 -7.75 -14.57
CA VAL A 106 -11.08 -6.41 -14.50
C VAL A 106 -10.76 -5.57 -15.75
N GLN A 107 -9.50 -5.56 -16.21
CA GLN A 107 -9.11 -4.84 -17.42
C GLN A 107 -9.84 -5.38 -18.66
N ALA A 108 -10.03 -6.70 -18.76
CA ALA A 108 -10.78 -7.32 -19.85
C ALA A 108 -12.26 -6.87 -19.84
N VAL A 109 -12.87 -6.79 -18.65
CA VAL A 109 -14.24 -6.26 -18.48
C VAL A 109 -14.31 -4.78 -18.83
N ALA A 110 -13.37 -3.96 -18.34
CA ALA A 110 -13.30 -2.54 -18.63
C ALA A 110 -13.23 -2.27 -20.14
N ALA A 111 -12.34 -2.97 -20.85
CA ALA A 111 -12.19 -2.85 -22.29
C ALA A 111 -13.44 -3.33 -23.05
N ARG A 112 -14.06 -4.45 -22.63
CA ARG A 112 -15.27 -4.98 -23.28
C ARG A 112 -16.48 -4.08 -23.08
N ALA A 113 -16.63 -3.51 -21.90
CA ALA A 113 -17.76 -2.68 -21.52
C ALA A 113 -17.52 -1.19 -21.78
N SER A 114 -16.32 -0.79 -22.24
CA SER A 114 -15.92 0.62 -22.45
C SER A 114 -16.16 1.51 -21.22
N ILE A 115 -15.87 0.99 -20.04
CA ILE A 115 -15.98 1.69 -18.74
C ILE A 115 -14.61 1.84 -18.08
N SER A 116 -14.53 2.64 -17.03
CA SER A 116 -13.29 2.78 -16.23
C SER A 116 -12.92 1.47 -15.52
N ILE A 117 -11.67 1.31 -15.12
CA ILE A 117 -11.20 0.11 -14.38
C ILE A 117 -11.92 -0.02 -13.03
N GLN A 118 -12.14 1.09 -12.32
CA GLN A 118 -12.91 1.09 -11.07
C GLN A 118 -14.36 0.64 -11.28
N ASP A 119 -15.02 1.11 -12.35
CA ASP A 119 -16.40 0.73 -12.67
C ASP A 119 -16.48 -0.74 -13.09
N ALA A 120 -15.48 -1.25 -13.80
CA ALA A 120 -15.39 -2.67 -14.15
C ALA A 120 -15.21 -3.56 -12.92
N ALA A 121 -14.41 -3.13 -11.94
CA ALA A 121 -14.26 -3.85 -10.67
C ALA A 121 -15.59 -3.89 -9.90
N GLU A 122 -16.32 -2.76 -9.85
CA GLU A 122 -17.66 -2.70 -9.23
C GLU A 122 -18.69 -3.55 -9.99
N LEU A 123 -18.66 -3.54 -11.33
CA LEU A 123 -19.53 -4.36 -12.16
C LEU A 123 -19.29 -5.86 -11.92
N MET A 124 -18.03 -6.28 -11.85
CA MET A 124 -17.66 -7.65 -11.49
C MET A 124 -18.12 -7.99 -10.08
N ARG A 125 -17.99 -7.06 -9.11
CA ARG A 125 -18.43 -7.27 -7.72
C ARG A 125 -19.93 -7.54 -7.68
N GLN A 126 -20.74 -6.75 -8.37
CA GLN A 126 -22.17 -7.00 -8.51
C GLN A 126 -22.48 -8.33 -9.20
N GLY A 127 -21.67 -8.71 -10.21
CA GLY A 127 -21.72 -10.03 -10.83
C GLY A 127 -21.55 -11.17 -9.83
N VAL A 128 -20.59 -11.06 -8.90
CA VAL A 128 -20.36 -12.04 -7.83
C VAL A 128 -21.53 -12.09 -6.85
N VAL A 129 -22.02 -10.92 -6.41
CA VAL A 129 -23.15 -10.81 -5.48
C VAL A 129 -24.43 -11.43 -6.05
N LYS A 130 -24.73 -11.17 -7.33
CA LYS A 130 -25.94 -11.66 -8.00
C LYS A 130 -25.81 -13.10 -8.51
N GLY A 131 -24.63 -13.71 -8.41
CA GLY A 131 -24.36 -15.05 -8.92
C GLY A 131 -24.25 -15.13 -10.45
N THR A 132 -24.25 -14.01 -11.17
CA THR A 132 -23.96 -13.96 -12.62
C THR A 132 -22.51 -14.33 -12.90
N LEU A 133 -21.62 -14.10 -11.93
CA LEU A 133 -20.20 -14.41 -11.98
C LEU A 133 -19.83 -15.26 -10.75
N GLY A 134 -19.12 -16.37 -10.95
CA GLY A 134 -18.64 -17.20 -9.83
C GLY A 134 -19.73 -17.88 -9.00
N SER A 135 -20.85 -18.28 -9.59
CA SER A 135 -21.94 -19.01 -8.91
C SER A 135 -21.49 -20.31 -8.25
N ASN A 136 -20.38 -20.89 -8.71
CA ASN A 136 -19.75 -22.09 -8.18
C ASN A 136 -18.78 -21.86 -7.01
N LEU A 137 -18.52 -20.60 -6.64
CA LEU A 137 -17.61 -20.28 -5.52
C LEU A 137 -18.27 -20.58 -4.17
N SER A 138 -17.46 -21.09 -3.24
CA SER A 138 -17.80 -21.13 -1.82
C SER A 138 -17.97 -19.71 -1.26
N ASP A 139 -18.70 -19.54 -0.16
CA ASP A 139 -18.90 -18.22 0.45
C ASP A 139 -17.58 -17.58 0.89
N LYS A 140 -16.64 -18.39 1.37
CA LYS A 140 -15.26 -17.97 1.65
C LYS A 140 -14.58 -17.39 0.43
N ASP A 141 -14.68 -18.05 -0.72
CA ASP A 141 -14.02 -17.59 -1.95
C ASP A 141 -14.74 -16.42 -2.61
N LYS A 142 -16.07 -16.32 -2.45
CA LYS A 142 -16.80 -15.09 -2.75
C LYS A 142 -16.27 -13.93 -1.92
N GLY A 143 -16.10 -14.11 -0.60
CA GLY A 143 -15.50 -13.10 0.28
C GLY A 143 -14.13 -12.62 -0.20
N LYS A 144 -13.23 -13.56 -0.57
CA LYS A 144 -11.91 -13.20 -1.16
C LYS A 144 -12.04 -12.40 -2.45
N MET A 145 -12.95 -12.81 -3.33
CA MET A 145 -13.16 -12.13 -4.61
C MET A 145 -13.72 -10.73 -4.40
N LEU A 146 -14.66 -10.55 -3.47
CA LEU A 146 -15.25 -9.23 -3.15
C LEU A 146 -14.19 -8.27 -2.60
N PHE A 147 -13.35 -8.71 -1.67
CA PHE A 147 -12.24 -7.90 -1.16
C PHE A 147 -11.17 -7.60 -2.21
N ALA A 148 -10.85 -8.55 -3.09
CA ALA A 148 -9.91 -8.32 -4.18
C ALA A 148 -10.43 -7.27 -5.18
N LEU A 149 -11.72 -7.34 -5.53
CA LEU A 149 -12.37 -6.36 -6.40
C LEU A 149 -12.46 -4.99 -5.73
N TYR A 150 -12.74 -4.96 -4.42
CA TYR A 150 -12.68 -3.75 -3.61
C TYR A 150 -11.30 -3.09 -3.69
N GLY A 151 -10.22 -3.83 -3.45
CA GLY A 151 -8.85 -3.32 -3.54
C GLY A 151 -8.50 -2.72 -4.90
N VAL A 152 -8.87 -3.42 -6.00
CA VAL A 152 -8.68 -2.89 -7.35
C VAL A 152 -9.49 -1.60 -7.56
N ARG A 153 -10.76 -1.58 -7.15
CA ARG A 153 -11.62 -0.38 -7.27
C ARG A 153 -11.02 0.81 -6.54
N GLU A 154 -10.65 0.64 -5.27
CA GLU A 154 -10.13 1.74 -4.44
C GLU A 154 -8.78 2.27 -4.94
N LYS A 155 -7.90 1.40 -5.44
CA LYS A 155 -6.65 1.82 -6.07
C LYS A 155 -6.90 2.75 -7.25
N TYR A 156 -7.77 2.36 -8.17
CA TYR A 156 -8.02 3.13 -9.39
C TYR A 156 -8.89 4.38 -9.12
N ALA A 157 -9.77 4.34 -8.13
CA ALA A 157 -10.51 5.51 -7.69
C ALA A 157 -9.61 6.62 -7.15
N ALA A 158 -8.52 6.26 -6.46
CA ALA A 158 -7.54 7.22 -5.97
C ALA A 158 -6.56 7.72 -7.06
N GLN A 159 -6.43 6.99 -8.18
CA GLN A 159 -5.39 7.24 -9.17
C GLN A 159 -5.57 8.56 -9.93
N ASP A 160 -6.82 8.97 -10.19
CA ASP A 160 -7.11 10.24 -10.88
C ASP A 160 -6.64 11.45 -10.07
N ALA A 161 -6.90 11.45 -8.76
CA ALA A 161 -6.47 12.51 -7.85
C ALA A 161 -4.94 12.58 -7.74
N VAL A 162 -4.27 11.42 -7.66
CA VAL A 162 -2.81 11.34 -7.68
C VAL A 162 -2.23 11.86 -9.00
N SER A 163 -2.86 11.54 -10.13
CA SER A 163 -2.43 12.03 -11.44
C SER A 163 -2.45 13.56 -11.50
N GLN A 164 -3.50 14.17 -10.96
CA GLN A 164 -3.64 15.63 -10.89
C GLN A 164 -2.59 16.23 -9.96
N ALA A 165 -2.40 15.67 -8.77
CA ALA A 165 -1.40 16.11 -7.81
C ALA A 165 0.04 16.02 -8.38
N PHE A 166 0.37 14.92 -9.06
CA PHE A 166 1.67 14.75 -9.72
C PHE A 166 1.88 15.81 -10.80
N SER A 167 0.87 16.04 -11.64
CA SER A 167 0.97 17.03 -12.72
C SER A 167 1.14 18.46 -12.20
N ALA A 168 0.57 18.77 -11.04
CA ALA A 168 0.63 20.09 -10.43
C ALA A 168 1.95 20.34 -9.67
N HIS A 169 2.57 19.31 -9.10
CA HIS A 169 3.72 19.47 -8.20
C HIS A 169 5.07 19.37 -8.92
N PRO A 170 5.98 20.36 -8.81
CA PRO A 170 7.28 20.37 -9.50
C PRO A 170 8.14 19.12 -9.28
N ALA A 171 8.18 18.61 -8.06
CA ALA A 171 8.95 17.40 -7.75
C ALA A 171 8.38 16.10 -8.37
N PHE A 172 7.11 16.06 -8.75
CA PHE A 172 6.41 14.84 -9.19
C PHE A 172 5.97 14.86 -10.66
N HIS A 173 5.97 16.01 -11.34
CA HIS A 173 5.41 16.13 -12.70
C HIS A 173 6.06 15.19 -13.72
N SER A 174 7.28 14.72 -13.45
CA SER A 174 8.00 13.80 -14.33
C SER A 174 7.94 12.34 -13.86
N LEU A 175 7.29 12.04 -12.74
CA LEU A 175 7.00 10.67 -12.33
C LEU A 175 5.70 10.21 -13.02
N PRO A 176 5.71 9.16 -13.85
CA PRO A 176 4.48 8.64 -14.44
C PRO A 176 3.51 8.16 -13.36
N VAL A 177 2.22 8.49 -13.48
CA VAL A 177 1.20 8.04 -12.51
C VAL A 177 1.14 6.50 -12.39
N ALA A 178 1.53 5.78 -13.43
CA ALA A 178 1.65 4.32 -13.42
C ALA A 178 2.68 3.80 -12.40
N GLU A 179 3.62 4.63 -11.97
CA GLU A 179 4.65 4.34 -10.97
C GLU A 179 4.29 4.87 -9.57
N SER A 180 3.16 5.57 -9.40
CA SER A 180 2.73 6.17 -8.12
C SER A 180 2.68 5.17 -6.96
N TRP A 181 2.33 3.91 -7.24
CA TRP A 181 2.28 2.84 -6.24
C TRP A 181 3.62 2.60 -5.54
N ARG A 182 4.74 2.97 -6.17
CA ARG A 182 6.09 2.86 -5.60
C ARG A 182 6.34 3.83 -4.45
N MET A 183 5.61 4.94 -4.40
CA MET A 183 5.65 5.86 -3.26
C MET A 183 4.90 5.30 -2.04
N GLY A 184 3.99 4.34 -2.26
CA GLY A 184 3.18 3.72 -1.21
C GLY A 184 3.68 2.34 -0.75
N LEU A 185 4.79 1.85 -1.30
CA LEU A 185 5.36 0.53 -1.02
C LEU A 185 6.87 0.59 -0.82
N GLU A 186 7.33 -0.17 0.16
CA GLU A 186 8.74 -0.48 0.40
C GLU A 186 9.41 -1.12 -0.84
N THR A 187 10.61 -0.68 -1.22
CA THR A 187 11.24 -1.16 -2.48
C THR A 187 11.57 -2.65 -2.44
N GLY A 188 11.84 -3.20 -1.26
CA GLY A 188 12.10 -4.63 -1.05
C GLY A 188 10.93 -5.54 -1.47
N VAL A 189 9.70 -5.02 -1.55
CA VAL A 189 8.51 -5.81 -1.93
C VAL A 189 7.98 -5.54 -3.32
N TRP A 190 8.58 -4.62 -4.07
CA TRP A 190 8.23 -4.38 -5.47
C TRP A 190 8.36 -5.64 -6.33
N GLY A 191 9.23 -6.58 -5.90
CA GLY A 191 9.52 -7.83 -6.59
C GLY A 191 10.08 -7.57 -7.98
N ASP A 192 9.79 -8.48 -8.91
CA ASP A 192 10.07 -8.40 -10.35
C ASP A 192 9.09 -7.47 -11.11
N GLU A 193 8.55 -6.46 -10.43
CA GLU A 193 7.59 -5.48 -10.97
C GLU A 193 6.24 -6.06 -11.41
N LYS A 194 6.00 -7.38 -11.24
CA LYS A 194 4.81 -8.06 -11.78
C LYS A 194 3.49 -7.62 -11.15
N HIS A 195 3.50 -7.14 -9.91
CA HIS A 195 2.29 -6.93 -9.11
C HIS A 195 1.78 -5.48 -9.09
N LYS A 196 2.57 -4.52 -9.60
CA LYS A 196 2.21 -3.10 -9.79
C LYS A 196 1.38 -2.50 -8.63
N GLY A 197 1.84 -2.64 -7.40
CA GLY A 197 1.16 -2.08 -6.22
C GLY A 197 0.09 -2.96 -5.56
N LEU A 198 -0.27 -4.12 -6.12
CA LEU A 198 -1.35 -4.97 -5.61
C LEU A 198 -0.89 -6.01 -4.57
N ARG A 199 0.38 -5.94 -4.13
CA ARG A 199 0.95 -6.93 -3.20
C ARG A 199 0.35 -6.85 -1.81
N PHE A 200 0.11 -5.63 -1.30
CA PHE A 200 -0.45 -5.41 0.04
C PHE A 200 -1.98 -5.34 0.08
N GLU A 201 -2.66 -5.73 -0.98
CA GLU A 201 -4.13 -5.91 -0.91
C GLU A 201 -4.53 -7.15 -0.08
N ASN A 202 -3.57 -7.79 0.61
CA ASN A 202 -3.87 -8.67 1.75
C ASN A 202 -4.45 -7.86 2.92
N GLU A 203 -4.23 -6.54 2.94
CA GLU A 203 -5.06 -5.53 3.60
C GLU A 203 -5.94 -4.84 2.54
N PRO A 204 -7.16 -5.32 2.26
CA PRO A 204 -7.99 -4.77 1.19
C PRO A 204 -8.17 -3.24 1.31
N GLY A 205 -7.90 -2.52 0.23
CA GLY A 205 -7.93 -1.06 0.18
C GLY A 205 -6.59 -0.37 0.47
N TYR A 206 -5.54 -1.11 0.83
CA TYR A 206 -4.22 -0.58 1.17
C TYR A 206 -3.72 0.45 0.15
N MET A 207 -3.68 0.06 -1.14
CA MET A 207 -3.09 0.94 -2.15
C MET A 207 -3.94 2.17 -2.41
N GLY A 208 -5.28 2.03 -2.38
CA GLY A 208 -6.19 3.17 -2.45
C GLY A 208 -5.98 4.16 -1.30
N GLY A 209 -5.79 3.65 -0.07
CA GLY A 209 -5.44 4.46 1.10
C GLY A 209 -4.13 5.21 0.91
N MET A 210 -3.05 4.51 0.54
CA MET A 210 -1.75 5.12 0.31
C MET A 210 -1.76 6.20 -0.77
N LEU A 211 -2.49 5.99 -1.88
CA LEU A 211 -2.63 6.98 -2.94
C LEU A 211 -3.42 8.22 -2.49
N ARG A 212 -4.43 8.06 -1.62
CA ARG A 212 -5.12 9.21 -1.00
C ARG A 212 -4.19 9.97 -0.04
N GLY A 213 -3.44 9.27 0.79
CA GLY A 213 -2.45 9.88 1.69
C GLY A 213 -1.35 10.62 0.91
N LEU A 214 -0.88 10.04 -0.19
CA LEU A 214 0.09 10.68 -1.09
C LEU A 214 -0.47 11.96 -1.73
N THR A 215 -1.71 11.91 -2.22
CA THR A 215 -2.41 13.10 -2.74
C THR A 215 -2.49 14.21 -1.69
N ALA A 216 -2.93 13.86 -0.47
CA ALA A 216 -3.05 14.81 0.63
C ALA A 216 -1.70 15.43 1.02
N MET A 217 -0.64 14.62 1.03
CA MET A 217 0.72 15.09 1.32
C MET A 217 1.22 16.09 0.28
N ILE A 218 1.04 15.78 -1.02
CA ILE A 218 1.42 16.66 -2.12
C ILE A 218 0.62 17.96 -2.08
N GLN A 219 -0.69 17.89 -1.84
CA GLN A 219 -1.54 19.07 -1.75
C GLN A 219 -1.14 19.96 -0.57
N ALA A 220 -0.85 19.37 0.60
CA ALA A 220 -0.37 20.12 1.75
C ALA A 220 0.94 20.86 1.45
N ASP A 221 1.85 20.27 0.67
CA ASP A 221 3.08 20.94 0.26
C ASP A 221 2.83 22.07 -0.75
N LEU A 222 1.97 21.84 -1.76
CA LEU A 222 1.54 22.88 -2.71
C LEU A 222 0.91 24.09 -2.01
N ASP A 223 0.14 23.85 -0.94
CA ASP A 223 -0.51 24.87 -0.14
C ASP A 223 0.47 25.57 0.84
N GLY A 224 1.73 25.15 0.88
CA GLY A 224 2.74 25.67 1.81
C GLY A 224 2.46 25.31 3.27
N ARG A 225 1.65 24.29 3.53
CA ARG A 225 1.29 23.86 4.88
C ARG A 225 2.47 23.09 5.49
N ALA A 226 2.99 23.63 6.59
CA ALA A 226 4.03 22.96 7.38
C ALA A 226 3.47 21.71 8.06
N LEU A 227 4.34 20.71 8.32
CA LEU A 227 3.97 19.58 9.15
C LEU A 227 3.61 20.05 10.58
N ASP A 228 2.43 19.63 11.05
CA ASP A 228 1.97 19.75 12.43
C ASP A 228 1.25 18.45 12.84
N ALA A 229 0.86 18.33 14.11
CA ALA A 229 0.19 17.14 14.61
C ALA A 229 -1.17 16.89 13.95
N GLN A 230 -1.82 17.94 13.44
CA GLN A 230 -3.10 17.82 12.75
C GLN A 230 -2.91 17.25 11.34
N LEU A 231 -1.92 17.74 10.58
CA LEU A 231 -1.56 17.21 9.27
C LEU A 231 -1.04 15.76 9.40
N LEU A 232 -0.23 15.46 10.42
CA LEU A 232 0.21 14.08 10.68
C LEU A 232 -0.97 13.12 10.81
N LYS A 233 -1.98 13.49 11.60
CA LYS A 233 -3.22 12.72 11.76
C LYS A 233 -4.00 12.63 10.44
N GLU A 234 -4.15 13.72 9.70
CA GLU A 234 -4.87 13.71 8.43
C GLU A 234 -4.21 12.79 7.40
N LEU A 235 -2.88 12.81 7.30
CA LEU A 235 -2.13 11.90 6.43
C LEU A 235 -2.36 10.44 6.81
N HIS A 236 -2.33 10.13 8.11
CA HIS A 236 -2.68 8.80 8.61
C HIS A 236 -4.11 8.40 8.25
N ASP A 237 -5.09 9.28 8.50
CA ASP A 237 -6.50 9.01 8.25
C ASP A 237 -6.78 8.77 6.77
N HIS A 238 -6.13 9.53 5.87
CA HIS A 238 -6.21 9.28 4.44
C HIS A 238 -5.57 7.93 4.04
N ALA A 239 -4.40 7.61 4.62
CA ALA A 239 -3.67 6.37 4.35
C ALA A 239 -4.39 5.10 4.83
N THR A 240 -5.27 5.24 5.83
CA THR A 240 -5.97 4.12 6.49
C THR A 240 -7.46 4.07 6.20
N ALA A 241 -8.04 5.14 5.64
CA ALA A 241 -9.46 5.22 5.30
C ALA A 241 -9.90 4.02 4.47
N GLY A 242 -10.85 3.24 5.00
CA GLY A 242 -11.42 2.07 4.33
C GLY A 242 -10.48 0.87 4.16
N VAL A 243 -9.30 0.87 4.79
CA VAL A 243 -8.38 -0.26 4.74
C VAL A 243 -8.83 -1.33 5.74
N PHE A 244 -8.94 -2.57 5.27
CA PHE A 244 -9.25 -3.72 6.13
C PHE A 244 -7.96 -4.33 6.69
N LYS A 245 -7.99 -4.79 7.94
CA LYS A 245 -6.87 -5.50 8.57
C LYS A 245 -6.52 -6.79 7.83
N ASP A 246 -5.24 -7.16 7.78
CA ASP A 246 -4.75 -8.39 7.13
C ASP A 246 -5.43 -9.67 7.68
N SER A 247 -5.80 -9.64 8.97
CA SER A 247 -6.57 -10.70 9.61
C SER A 247 -7.92 -10.96 8.95
N ALA A 248 -8.52 -9.97 8.26
CA ALA A 248 -9.81 -10.12 7.60
C ALA A 248 -9.78 -11.18 6.50
N LEU A 249 -8.73 -11.18 5.65
CA LEU A 249 -8.59 -12.15 4.56
C LEU A 249 -8.08 -13.51 5.01
N THR A 250 -7.22 -13.56 6.03
CA THR A 250 -6.59 -14.79 6.51
C THR A 250 -7.49 -15.55 7.49
N HIS A 251 -7.83 -14.92 8.61
CA HIS A 251 -8.59 -15.53 9.71
C HIS A 251 -10.08 -15.30 9.56
N GLY A 252 -10.49 -14.08 9.17
CA GLY A 252 -11.91 -13.74 9.11
C GLY A 252 -12.70 -14.54 8.10
N LEU A 253 -12.14 -14.79 6.92
CA LEU A 253 -12.79 -15.64 5.93
C LEU A 253 -12.83 -17.13 6.30
N ASN A 254 -12.01 -17.59 7.26
CA ASN A 254 -12.09 -18.98 7.73
C ASN A 254 -13.23 -19.19 8.72
N LEU A 255 -13.61 -18.15 9.46
CA LEU A 255 -14.68 -18.18 10.46
C LEU A 255 -16.05 -17.76 9.88
N LEU A 256 -16.08 -17.51 8.57
CA LEU A 256 -17.19 -16.87 7.89
C LEU A 256 -18.47 -17.73 7.89
N THR A 257 -19.51 -17.17 8.47
CA THR A 257 -20.91 -17.59 8.43
C THR A 257 -21.63 -16.92 7.25
N PRO A 258 -22.81 -17.42 6.84
CA PRO A 258 -23.61 -16.76 5.81
C PRO A 258 -24.00 -15.31 6.16
N HIS A 259 -24.14 -14.98 7.46
CA HIS A 259 -24.39 -13.61 7.91
C HIS A 259 -23.19 -12.70 7.61
N GLU A 260 -21.98 -13.15 7.94
CA GLU A 260 -20.74 -12.40 7.70
C GLU A 260 -20.45 -12.23 6.19
N LEU A 261 -20.92 -13.13 5.31
CA LEU A 261 -20.85 -12.87 3.86
C LEU A 261 -21.65 -11.62 3.47
N ASN A 262 -22.87 -11.47 4.00
CA ASN A 262 -23.70 -10.30 3.71
C ASN A 262 -23.05 -9.01 4.24
N GLU A 263 -22.36 -9.08 5.37
CA GLU A 263 -21.54 -7.97 5.86
C GLU A 263 -20.42 -7.60 4.89
N ILE A 264 -19.66 -8.58 4.37
CA ILE A 264 -18.64 -8.30 3.34
C ILE A 264 -19.26 -7.66 2.10
N ILE A 265 -20.41 -8.15 1.65
CA ILE A 265 -21.12 -7.59 0.49
C ILE A 265 -21.45 -6.11 0.73
N ALA A 266 -21.96 -5.78 1.93
CA ALA A 266 -22.33 -4.42 2.30
C ALA A 266 -21.12 -3.50 2.52
N LEU A 267 -20.01 -4.03 3.05
CA LEU A 267 -18.79 -3.26 3.29
C LEU A 267 -18.07 -2.97 1.98
N THR A 268 -17.86 -3.99 1.16
CA THR A 268 -17.20 -3.84 -0.14
C THR A 268 -18.04 -3.07 -1.16
N SER A 269 -19.33 -2.84 -0.94
CA SER A 269 -20.14 -1.94 -1.79
C SER A 269 -19.95 -0.45 -1.49
N ARG A 270 -19.43 -0.10 -0.31
CA ARG A 270 -19.21 1.31 0.08
C ARG A 270 -17.86 1.80 -0.45
N CYS A 271 -17.77 3.08 -0.80
CA CYS A 271 -16.49 3.73 -1.07
C CYS A 271 -15.65 3.80 0.22
N ALA A 272 -14.32 3.74 0.12
CA ALA A 272 -13.45 3.74 1.30
C ALA A 272 -13.70 4.91 2.26
N THR A 273 -13.93 6.11 1.71
CA THR A 273 -14.14 7.36 2.47
C THR A 273 -15.44 7.40 3.26
N ASP A 274 -16.41 6.56 2.90
CA ASP A 274 -17.73 6.51 3.55
C ASP A 274 -17.77 5.43 4.65
N GLN A 275 -16.68 4.68 4.82
CA GLN A 275 -16.60 3.63 5.82
C GLN A 275 -16.18 4.19 7.19
N CYS A 276 -16.91 3.82 8.24
CA CYS A 276 -16.60 4.19 9.61
C CYS A 276 -16.42 2.94 10.47
N ALA A 277 -15.29 2.85 11.18
CA ALA A 277 -14.98 1.73 12.06
C ALA A 277 -16.01 1.57 13.20
N ALA A 278 -16.56 2.68 13.71
CA ALA A 278 -17.56 2.65 14.78
C ALA A 278 -18.93 2.07 14.36
N GLY A 279 -19.19 1.98 13.04
CA GLY A 279 -20.42 1.42 12.49
C GLY A 279 -20.33 -0.07 12.14
N LEU A 280 -19.21 -0.75 12.44
CA LEU A 280 -19.01 -2.16 12.14
C LEU A 280 -19.56 -3.06 13.26
N PRO A 281 -20.28 -4.14 12.93
CA PRO A 281 -20.66 -5.14 13.92
C PRO A 281 -19.41 -5.83 14.51
N PRO A 282 -19.52 -6.38 15.73
CA PRO A 282 -18.48 -7.24 16.27
C PRO A 282 -18.35 -8.49 15.38
N GLY A 283 -17.15 -8.77 14.88
CA GLY A 283 -16.89 -9.87 13.95
C GLY A 283 -15.40 -9.95 13.59
N PRO A 284 -14.97 -10.91 12.78
CA PRO A 284 -13.56 -11.05 12.45
C PRO A 284 -13.09 -10.07 11.37
N ILE A 285 -14.01 -9.33 10.75
CA ILE A 285 -13.71 -8.29 9.77
C ILE A 285 -13.53 -6.96 10.52
N ARG A 286 -12.38 -6.32 10.29
CA ARG A 286 -11.98 -5.09 10.98
C ARG A 286 -11.39 -4.11 9.98
N LEU A 287 -11.77 -2.83 10.11
CA LEU A 287 -11.11 -1.72 9.45
C LEU A 287 -9.95 -1.22 10.31
N LEU A 288 -8.97 -0.58 9.67
CA LEU A 288 -8.04 0.29 10.36
C LEU A 288 -8.79 1.47 10.95
N VAL A 289 -8.39 1.84 12.17
CA VAL A 289 -9.07 2.86 12.96
C VAL A 289 -8.35 4.19 12.71
N PRO A 290 -9.07 5.24 12.27
CA PRO A 290 -8.49 6.57 12.12
C PRO A 290 -8.21 7.17 13.50
N ASP A 291 -7.53 8.32 13.52
CA ASP A 291 -7.19 9.09 14.71
C ASP A 291 -6.09 8.46 15.58
N TYR A 292 -5.54 9.26 16.48
CA TYR A 292 -4.58 8.82 17.48
C TYR A 292 -5.14 7.66 18.32
N ARG A 293 -4.25 6.77 18.79
CA ARG A 293 -4.65 5.73 19.76
C ARG A 293 -5.17 6.37 21.05
N ASN A 294 -5.91 5.61 21.85
CA ASN A 294 -6.54 6.15 23.04
C ASN A 294 -6.35 5.22 24.24
N MET A 295 -5.69 5.71 25.27
CA MET A 295 -5.46 5.10 26.59
C MET A 295 -4.61 3.81 26.62
N LEU A 296 -4.48 3.09 25.50
CA LEU A 296 -3.71 1.86 25.44
C LEU A 296 -2.23 2.17 25.18
N PRO A 297 -1.29 1.57 25.95
CA PRO A 297 0.11 1.55 25.53
C PRO A 297 0.25 0.74 24.24
N ALA A 298 1.36 0.95 23.55
CA ALA A 298 1.71 0.16 22.39
C ALA A 298 3.09 -0.46 22.61
N ASP A 299 3.23 -1.73 22.28
CA ASP A 299 4.51 -2.39 22.16
C ASP A 299 4.65 -2.98 20.77
N PHE A 300 5.87 -2.97 20.26
CA PHE A 300 6.18 -3.58 18.97
C PHE A 300 7.59 -4.16 18.95
N PRO A 301 7.79 -5.25 18.18
CA PRO A 301 9.06 -5.96 18.17
C PRO A 301 10.09 -5.25 17.27
N LEU A 302 11.24 -4.96 17.86
CA LEU A 302 12.49 -4.67 17.18
C LEU A 302 13.23 -6.00 16.93
N ILE A 303 13.31 -6.38 15.67
CA ILE A 303 13.87 -7.63 15.19
C ILE A 303 15.25 -7.35 14.58
N PRO A 304 16.35 -7.87 15.18
CA PRO A 304 17.70 -7.72 14.63
C PRO A 304 17.78 -8.12 13.16
N GLY A 305 18.40 -7.24 12.34
CA GLY A 305 18.58 -7.46 10.91
C GLY A 305 17.32 -7.19 10.06
N ARG A 306 16.20 -6.82 10.68
CA ARG A 306 14.98 -6.38 9.97
C ARG A 306 14.74 -4.89 10.20
N ASN A 307 14.11 -4.53 11.31
CA ASN A 307 13.84 -3.14 11.71
C ASN A 307 14.77 -2.62 12.83
N LEU A 308 15.75 -3.44 13.25
CA LEU A 308 16.78 -3.07 14.22
C LEU A 308 18.18 -3.36 13.66
N SER A 309 19.04 -2.35 13.66
CA SER A 309 20.47 -2.50 13.33
C SER A 309 21.32 -2.47 14.60
N ARG A 310 22.59 -2.91 14.49
CA ARG A 310 23.54 -2.84 15.61
C ARG A 310 23.79 -1.40 16.02
N ASN A 311 23.99 -0.52 15.04
CA ASN A 311 24.29 0.89 15.27
C ASN A 311 23.07 1.60 15.85
N GLY A 312 21.88 1.30 15.36
CA GLY A 312 20.63 1.85 15.86
C GLY A 312 20.35 1.42 17.29
N LEU A 313 20.57 0.14 17.65
CA LEU A 313 20.47 -0.30 19.05
C LEU A 313 21.46 0.46 19.95
N HIS A 314 22.70 0.64 19.51
CA HIS A 314 23.68 1.45 20.25
C HIS A 314 23.24 2.90 20.42
N GLU A 315 22.69 3.54 19.38
CA GLU A 315 22.17 4.91 19.44
C GLU A 315 20.98 5.02 20.40
N MET A 316 20.01 4.10 20.30
CA MET A 316 18.81 4.09 21.13
C MET A 316 19.13 3.89 22.62
N LEU A 317 20.08 3.01 22.96
CA LEU A 317 20.51 2.80 24.34
C LEU A 317 21.32 3.97 24.88
N GLY A 318 22.06 4.68 24.02
CA GLY A 318 22.68 5.96 24.37
C GLY A 318 21.65 7.04 24.73
N SER A 319 20.48 7.04 24.08
CA SER A 319 19.39 8.00 24.31
C SER A 319 18.40 7.60 25.41
N GLN A 320 18.37 6.33 25.86
CA GLN A 320 17.47 5.87 26.93
C GLN A 320 17.57 6.69 28.22
N ASN A 321 18.73 7.28 28.48
CA ASN A 321 18.96 8.15 29.65
C ASN A 321 18.09 9.42 29.66
N ASN A 322 17.33 9.70 28.60
CA ASN A 322 16.41 10.84 28.49
C ASN A 322 14.93 10.48 28.76
N GLY A 323 14.59 9.21 29.01
CA GLY A 323 13.25 8.78 29.42
C GLY A 323 12.15 8.80 28.33
N GLU A 324 12.53 8.87 27.05
CA GLU A 324 11.56 9.01 25.94
C GLU A 324 10.83 7.70 25.59
N PHE A 325 11.49 6.54 25.75
CA PHE A 325 10.93 5.22 25.47
C PHE A 325 11.65 4.12 26.26
N HIS A 326 11.02 2.95 26.41
CA HIS A 326 11.61 1.81 27.10
C HIS A 326 11.90 0.67 26.12
N LEU A 327 13.14 0.17 26.13
CA LEU A 327 13.52 -1.07 25.42
C LEU A 327 13.54 -2.21 26.43
N LEU A 328 12.69 -3.20 26.20
CA LEU A 328 12.46 -4.31 27.11
C LEU A 328 12.75 -5.63 26.40
N MET A 329 13.24 -6.60 27.14
CA MET A 329 13.46 -7.96 26.66
C MET A 329 12.26 -8.83 27.04
N PRO A 330 11.44 -9.28 26.09
CA PRO A 330 10.39 -10.24 26.38
C PRO A 330 11.00 -11.60 26.77
N VAL A 331 10.81 -12.02 28.02
CA VAL A 331 11.27 -13.33 28.52
C VAL A 331 10.07 -14.28 28.63
N PRO A 332 10.02 -15.38 27.86
CA PRO A 332 8.91 -16.32 27.92
C PRO A 332 8.71 -16.89 29.33
N GLY A 333 7.50 -16.74 29.89
CA GLY A 333 7.13 -17.31 31.19
C GLY A 333 7.57 -16.50 32.41
N MET A 334 8.05 -15.27 32.23
CA MET A 334 8.30 -14.32 33.32
C MET A 334 7.35 -13.11 33.21
N ASP A 335 6.85 -12.65 34.36
CA ASP A 335 6.04 -11.42 34.45
C ASP A 335 6.91 -10.16 34.34
N GLU A 336 8.22 -10.26 34.59
CA GLU A 336 9.17 -9.15 34.51
C GLU A 336 9.96 -9.19 33.18
N THR A 337 9.90 -8.10 32.42
CA THR A 337 10.70 -7.89 31.20
C THR A 337 11.90 -6.98 31.51
N PRO A 338 13.14 -7.50 31.58
CA PRO A 338 14.29 -6.67 31.93
C PRO A 338 14.63 -5.64 30.83
N PRO A 339 15.31 -4.53 31.18
CA PRO A 339 15.80 -3.57 30.19
C PRO A 339 16.79 -4.22 29.20
N ALA A 340 16.75 -3.80 27.94
CA ALA A 340 17.67 -4.29 26.92
C ALA A 340 19.10 -3.74 27.10
N THR A 341 20.10 -4.51 26.68
CA THR A 341 21.53 -4.20 26.72
C THR A 341 22.18 -4.37 25.34
N ALA A 342 22.99 -3.39 24.90
CA ALA A 342 23.43 -3.28 23.51
C ALA A 342 24.25 -4.50 23.04
N ALA A 343 25.21 -4.91 23.85
CA ALA A 343 26.21 -5.89 23.46
C ALA A 343 25.70 -7.33 23.56
N ALA A 344 25.02 -7.69 24.67
CA ALA A 344 24.57 -9.06 24.89
C ALA A 344 23.39 -9.41 23.98
N ASP A 345 22.40 -8.52 23.86
CA ASP A 345 21.14 -8.86 23.18
C ASP A 345 21.30 -8.83 21.66
N TRP A 346 22.13 -7.93 21.13
CA TRP A 346 22.54 -7.99 19.72
C TRP A 346 23.34 -9.26 19.41
N SER A 347 24.27 -9.67 20.30
CA SER A 347 25.06 -10.89 20.07
C SER A 347 24.21 -12.15 20.03
N ARG A 348 23.11 -12.17 20.80
CA ARG A 348 22.14 -13.27 20.84
C ARG A 348 21.07 -13.18 19.74
N GLN A 349 21.03 -12.08 18.99
CA GLN A 349 20.01 -11.80 17.97
C GLN A 349 18.59 -11.89 18.55
N GLU A 350 18.41 -11.44 19.79
CA GLU A 350 17.13 -11.51 20.49
C GLU A 350 16.19 -10.38 20.03
N VAL A 351 14.89 -10.68 20.01
CA VAL A 351 13.85 -9.69 19.75
C VAL A 351 13.72 -8.77 20.95
N ILE A 352 13.73 -7.45 20.71
CA ILE A 352 13.58 -6.42 21.74
C ILE A 352 12.18 -5.81 21.57
N ALA A 353 11.44 -5.60 22.65
CA ALA A 353 10.19 -4.86 22.60
C ALA A 353 10.46 -3.37 22.84
N LEU A 354 10.02 -2.52 21.90
CA LEU A 354 9.95 -1.08 22.13
C LEU A 354 8.57 -0.76 22.72
N TRP A 355 8.55 -0.08 23.87
CA TRP A 355 7.31 0.29 24.54
C TRP A 355 7.05 1.79 24.45
N ALA A 356 5.90 2.13 23.86
CA ALA A 356 5.39 3.47 23.74
C ALA A 356 4.31 3.76 24.80
N PRO A 357 4.39 4.88 25.54
CA PRO A 357 3.51 5.11 26.68
C PRO A 357 2.04 5.26 26.31
N ALA A 358 1.15 4.84 27.21
CA ALA A 358 -0.27 5.13 27.11
C ALA A 358 -0.53 6.65 27.08
N GLY A 359 -1.60 7.06 26.40
CA GLY A 359 -2.04 8.45 26.38
C GLY A 359 -3.44 8.60 25.79
N THR A 360 -4.16 9.63 26.23
CA THR A 360 -5.37 10.09 25.54
C THR A 360 -5.01 10.63 24.16
N ARG A 361 -5.98 10.68 23.24
CA ARG A 361 -5.78 11.28 21.91
C ARG A 361 -5.17 12.68 21.97
N SER A 362 -5.67 13.52 22.88
CA SER A 362 -5.17 14.88 23.06
C SER A 362 -3.72 14.92 23.57
N GLN A 363 -3.36 14.01 24.49
CA GLN A 363 -1.98 13.90 24.98
C GLN A 363 -1.02 13.43 23.87
N LEU A 364 -1.43 12.45 23.06
CA LEU A 364 -0.61 11.96 21.94
C LEU A 364 -0.47 13.00 20.84
N ALA A 365 -1.54 13.74 20.51
CA ALA A 365 -1.46 14.85 19.58
C ALA A 365 -0.52 15.96 20.08
N ALA A 366 -0.57 16.29 21.38
CA ALA A 366 0.36 17.24 21.99
C ALA A 366 1.82 16.74 21.91
N ARG A 367 2.06 15.47 22.21
CA ARG A 367 3.39 14.86 22.11
C ARG A 367 3.94 14.87 20.67
N ALA A 368 3.09 14.53 19.70
CA ALA A 368 3.43 14.66 18.28
C ALA A 368 3.81 16.10 17.93
N GLN A 369 3.04 17.09 18.40
CA GLN A 369 3.33 18.50 18.15
C GLN A 369 4.66 18.95 18.78
N GLU A 370 4.99 18.47 19.98
CA GLU A 370 6.26 18.76 20.65
C GLU A 370 7.45 18.20 19.86
N ILE A 371 7.36 16.96 19.40
CA ILE A 371 8.38 16.32 18.56
C ILE A 371 8.56 17.09 17.26
N ILE A 372 7.46 17.43 16.59
CA ILE A 372 7.48 18.20 15.33
C ILE A 372 8.09 19.58 15.54
N ASN A 373 7.69 20.32 16.58
CA ASN A 373 8.22 21.65 16.88
C ASN A 373 9.72 21.61 17.23
N ARG A 374 10.14 20.62 18.03
CA ARG A 374 11.56 20.40 18.34
C ARG A 374 12.35 20.16 17.06
N ASN A 375 11.91 19.22 16.24
CA ASN A 375 12.64 18.82 15.04
C ASN A 375 12.58 19.89 13.93
N ALA A 376 11.48 20.64 13.79
CA ALA A 376 11.40 21.77 12.85
C ALA A 376 12.45 22.85 13.14
N ARG A 377 12.83 23.07 14.41
CA ARG A 377 13.94 23.95 14.78
C ARG A 377 15.29 23.37 14.34
N LEU A 378 15.51 22.07 14.56
CA LEU A 378 16.74 21.38 14.16
C LEU A 378 16.91 21.35 12.64
N ILE A 379 15.85 21.00 11.91
CA ILE A 379 15.82 20.96 10.44
C ILE A 379 16.12 22.35 9.86
N ARG A 380 15.54 23.41 10.42
CA ARG A 380 15.80 24.78 9.96
C ARG A 380 17.24 25.21 10.19
N ALA A 381 17.82 24.86 11.34
CA ALA A 381 19.20 25.19 11.69
C ALA A 381 20.25 24.35 10.95
N ALA A 382 19.88 23.13 10.52
CA ALA A 382 20.80 22.21 9.86
C ALA A 382 21.25 22.74 8.47
N PRO A 383 22.56 22.72 8.15
CA PRO A 383 23.07 22.98 6.81
C PRO A 383 22.49 22.00 5.78
N MET A 384 22.46 22.41 4.51
CA MET A 384 22.04 21.54 3.42
C MET A 384 22.99 20.34 3.25
N GLY A 385 22.47 19.21 2.78
CA GLY A 385 23.19 17.94 2.67
C GLY A 385 22.83 16.98 3.80
N ASP A 386 23.79 16.15 4.22
CA ASP A 386 23.53 15.04 5.14
C ASP A 386 23.02 15.53 6.51
N SER A 387 23.47 16.69 7.02
CA SER A 387 22.95 17.24 8.28
C SER A 387 21.44 17.56 8.24
N LYS A 388 20.93 18.04 7.10
CA LYS A 388 19.48 18.28 6.91
C LYS A 388 18.73 16.95 6.91
N LEU A 389 19.27 15.95 6.22
CA LEU A 389 18.68 14.61 6.16
C LEU A 389 18.70 13.93 7.53
N SER A 390 19.77 14.07 8.31
CA SER A 390 19.84 13.55 9.68
C SER A 390 18.74 14.15 10.56
N ALA A 391 18.49 15.46 10.48
CA ALA A 391 17.43 16.10 11.24
C ALA A 391 16.02 15.64 10.83
N ILE A 392 15.80 15.41 9.53
CA ILE A 392 14.54 14.84 9.01
C ILE A 392 14.38 13.38 9.47
N ALA A 393 15.42 12.57 9.36
CA ALA A 393 15.41 11.17 9.77
C ALA A 393 15.09 11.06 11.27
N ARG A 394 15.70 11.89 12.11
CA ARG A 394 15.44 11.92 13.55
C ARG A 394 14.00 12.30 13.89
N CYS A 395 13.43 13.28 13.19
CA CYS A 395 12.01 13.61 13.33
C CYS A 395 11.12 12.37 13.07
N CYS A 396 11.40 11.63 11.99
CA CYS A 396 10.63 10.44 11.63
C CYS A 396 10.82 9.31 12.64
N GLN A 397 12.05 9.09 13.13
CA GLN A 397 12.31 8.10 14.19
C GLN A 397 11.55 8.44 15.48
N ASP A 398 11.61 9.68 15.93
CA ASP A 398 10.93 10.13 17.14
C ASP A 398 9.42 9.87 17.01
N LEU A 399 8.82 10.22 15.87
CA LEU A 399 7.39 9.98 15.62
C LEU A 399 7.04 8.48 15.53
N GLU A 400 7.85 7.66 14.87
CA GLU A 400 7.58 6.22 14.71
C GLU A 400 7.63 5.51 16.06
N ARG A 401 8.62 5.87 16.90
CA ARG A 401 8.82 5.26 18.22
C ARG A 401 7.72 5.59 19.23
N GLU A 402 7.02 6.71 19.05
CA GLU A 402 5.82 7.03 19.84
C GLU A 402 4.61 6.17 19.50
N HIS A 403 4.64 5.53 18.33
CA HIS A 403 3.60 4.64 17.83
C HIS A 403 2.20 5.24 18.04
N LEU A 404 2.03 6.48 17.56
CA LEU A 404 0.93 7.39 17.87
C LEU A 404 -0.45 6.87 17.43
N PHE A 405 -0.48 5.95 16.47
CA PHE A 405 -1.68 5.35 15.93
C PHE A 405 -1.78 3.86 16.30
N ASN A 406 -3.01 3.33 16.29
CA ASN A 406 -3.24 1.90 16.59
C ASN A 406 -2.62 0.97 15.54
N ASP A 407 -2.45 1.47 14.32
CA ASP A 407 -1.89 0.77 13.16
C ASP A 407 -1.47 1.83 12.13
N GLY A 408 -0.76 1.46 11.07
CA GLY A 408 -0.44 2.37 9.97
C GLY A 408 0.62 3.44 10.29
N ASN A 409 1.40 3.30 11.36
CA ASN A 409 2.50 4.21 11.71
C ASN A 409 3.55 4.23 10.58
N SER A 410 4.19 3.10 10.28
CA SER A 410 5.26 3.03 9.28
C SER A 410 4.85 3.50 7.88
N ARG A 411 3.61 3.23 7.43
CA ARG A 411 3.10 3.74 6.14
C ARG A 411 2.83 5.25 6.16
N THR A 412 2.47 5.80 7.31
CA THR A 412 2.27 7.25 7.47
C THR A 412 3.63 7.95 7.57
N ILE A 413 4.46 7.53 8.52
CA ILE A 413 5.67 8.24 8.90
C ILE A 413 6.79 7.92 7.90
N GLY A 414 7.06 6.63 7.70
CA GLY A 414 8.12 6.14 6.84
C GLY A 414 7.88 6.31 5.34
N LEU A 415 6.67 6.66 4.89
CA LEU A 415 6.39 6.93 3.46
C LEU A 415 5.84 8.33 3.19
N LEU A 416 4.88 8.84 3.98
CA LEU A 416 4.27 10.15 3.73
C LEU A 416 5.01 11.29 4.44
N VAL A 417 5.26 11.17 5.75
CA VAL A 417 5.88 12.24 6.55
C VAL A 417 7.31 12.50 6.12
N VAL A 418 8.11 11.45 5.87
CA VAL A 418 9.48 11.62 5.35
C VAL A 418 9.47 12.43 4.06
N ASN A 419 8.56 12.13 3.13
CA ASN A 419 8.44 12.87 1.87
C ASN A 419 7.91 14.28 2.08
N LYS A 420 6.96 14.51 3.00
CA LYS A 420 6.50 15.86 3.34
C LYS A 420 7.65 16.73 3.84
N LEU A 421 8.45 16.21 4.77
CA LEU A 421 9.59 16.93 5.33
C LEU A 421 10.69 17.19 4.29
N LEU A 422 10.92 16.25 3.36
CA LEU A 422 11.84 16.46 2.24
C LEU A 422 11.35 17.62 1.36
N LEU A 423 10.11 17.58 0.90
CA LEU A 423 9.52 18.59 0.02
C LEU A 423 9.51 19.99 0.67
N GLU A 424 9.07 20.08 1.93
CA GLU A 424 9.03 21.32 2.70
C GLU A 424 10.40 22.00 2.82
N ASN A 425 11.48 21.23 2.67
CA ASN A 425 12.85 21.69 2.75
C ASN A 425 13.56 21.75 1.38
N GLY A 426 12.79 21.69 0.28
CA GLY A 426 13.31 21.78 -1.08
C GLY A 426 14.15 20.58 -1.51
N LEU A 427 13.97 19.43 -0.85
CA LEU A 427 14.67 18.18 -1.15
C LEU A 427 13.81 17.29 -2.05
N ARG A 428 14.50 16.43 -2.80
CA ARG A 428 13.85 15.44 -3.66
C ARG A 428 13.07 14.41 -2.81
N PRO A 429 11.89 13.95 -3.25
CA PRO A 429 11.21 12.80 -2.67
C PRO A 429 12.07 11.53 -2.66
N ALA A 430 11.75 10.61 -1.76
CA ALA A 430 12.41 9.33 -1.60
C ALA A 430 11.41 8.16 -1.70
N MET A 431 11.77 7.13 -2.47
CA MET A 431 11.12 5.82 -2.48
C MET A 431 11.85 4.89 -1.49
N MET A 432 11.33 4.74 -0.28
CA MET A 432 12.02 4.07 0.83
C MET A 432 12.15 2.55 0.63
N GLU A 433 13.27 1.97 1.07
CA GLU A 433 13.53 0.52 0.93
C GLU A 433 12.67 -0.31 1.89
N ASP A 434 12.64 0.07 3.16
CA ASP A 434 11.82 -0.53 4.22
C ASP A 434 11.48 0.57 5.26
N PRO A 435 10.24 1.08 5.28
CA PRO A 435 9.85 2.14 6.20
C PRO A 435 9.87 1.70 7.67
N ASN A 436 9.89 0.40 7.98
CA ASN A 436 9.98 -0.07 9.37
C ASN A 436 11.38 0.12 9.94
N ARG A 437 12.40 0.47 9.14
CA ARG A 437 13.75 0.73 9.65
C ARG A 437 13.84 2.00 10.49
N PHE A 438 12.85 2.91 10.41
CA PHE A 438 12.74 4.05 11.32
C PHE A 438 12.59 3.64 12.79
N ASP A 439 12.17 2.40 13.07
CA ASP A 439 12.05 1.87 14.43
C ASP A 439 13.40 1.87 15.16
N GLY A 440 14.44 1.30 14.51
CA GLY A 440 15.66 0.88 15.19
C GLY A 440 16.94 0.92 14.36
N PHE A 441 16.98 1.61 13.22
CA PHE A 441 18.25 1.92 12.53
C PHE A 441 18.89 3.18 13.11
N SER A 442 20.19 3.39 12.89
CA SER A 442 20.84 4.64 13.30
C SER A 442 20.46 5.79 12.40
N THR A 443 20.65 7.03 12.87
CA THR A 443 20.40 8.23 12.07
C THR A 443 21.21 8.20 10.76
N ASP A 444 22.48 7.79 10.81
CA ASP A 444 23.36 7.72 9.63
C ASP A 444 22.92 6.67 8.62
N GLU A 445 22.43 5.52 9.09
CA GLU A 445 21.88 4.47 8.23
C GLU A 445 20.61 4.96 7.52
N LEU A 446 19.73 5.66 8.25
CA LEU A 446 18.52 6.26 7.66
C LEU A 446 18.84 7.36 6.65
N VAL A 447 19.90 8.16 6.87
CA VAL A 447 20.36 9.12 5.86
C VAL A 447 20.79 8.40 4.57
N ALA A 448 21.52 7.29 4.70
CA ALA A 448 21.91 6.49 3.54
C ALA A 448 20.68 5.93 2.80
N GLU A 449 19.66 5.48 3.54
CA GLU A 449 18.41 4.99 2.96
C GLU A 449 17.61 6.08 2.26
N ILE A 450 17.48 7.26 2.86
CA ILE A 450 16.81 8.39 2.23
C ILE A 450 17.52 8.75 0.92
N LYS A 451 18.86 8.81 0.91
CA LYS A 451 19.65 9.08 -0.31
C LYS A 451 19.44 8.01 -1.37
N GLN A 452 19.42 6.74 -0.99
CA GLN A 452 19.13 5.64 -1.91
C GLN A 452 17.69 5.72 -2.45
N GLY A 453 16.73 6.09 -1.62
CA GLY A 453 15.35 6.32 -2.02
C GLY A 453 15.20 7.51 -2.97
N GLN A 454 15.95 8.58 -2.76
CA GLN A 454 16.00 9.75 -3.67
C GLN A 454 16.62 9.40 -5.03
N ALA A 455 17.66 8.56 -5.05
CA ALA A 455 18.24 8.03 -6.29
C ALA A 455 17.23 7.13 -7.02
N THR A 456 16.49 6.31 -6.27
CA THR A 456 15.45 5.44 -6.82
C THR A 456 14.30 6.25 -7.41
N PHE A 457 13.83 7.28 -6.72
CA PHE A 457 12.81 8.21 -7.24
C PHE A 457 13.26 8.84 -8.56
N ALA A 458 14.48 9.40 -8.60
CA ALA A 458 15.02 10.03 -9.80
C ALA A 458 15.06 9.09 -11.02
N ARG A 459 15.32 7.79 -10.81
CA ARG A 459 15.34 6.77 -11.86
C ARG A 459 13.96 6.54 -12.52
N TYR A 460 12.87 6.68 -11.76
CA TYR A 460 11.51 6.53 -12.31
C TYR A 460 10.90 7.85 -12.77
N SER A 461 11.43 8.98 -12.31
CA SER A 461 11.03 10.32 -12.74
C SER A 461 11.69 10.81 -14.04
N THR A 462 12.55 10.00 -14.65
CA THR A 462 13.30 10.34 -15.89
C THR A 462 12.91 9.48 -17.09
N GLN A 463 11.89 8.64 -16.94
CA GLN A 463 11.23 7.89 -18.00
C GLN A 463 10.03 8.67 -18.52
#